data_AF-A0A1D6NU76-F1
#
_entry.id   AF-A0A1D6NU76-F1
#
_cell.length_a   1.000
_cell.length_b   1.000
_cell.length_c   1.000
_cell.angle_alpha   90.00
_cell.angle_beta   90.00
_cell.angle_gamma   90.00
#
_symmetry.space_group_name_H-M   'P 1'
#
loop_
_entity.id
_entity.type
_entity.pdbx_description
1 polymer ?
#
loop_
_entity_poly.entity_id
_entity_poly.type
_entity_poly.pdbx_seq_one_letter_code
_entity_poly.pdbx_strand_id
1 'polypeptide(L)'
;MKLGGQSPKRMRDLSSLWVPPVYRRLLSADKAERDMVERCLIKVSCVILPPQPLLSKAVASDLEQKLLSCMVNMLDDPSKKVQTVKSWGWIVSLLGPDAVNNRPLLNKLIKVPEQMFTDLNPQVQVATMVSWKSLVDAFFPSQATEIVAQQTVISPLKPIEQASAQVKRIRLIMVPICRVLSRSRNIVLSSSCLSTWHYLLHRLGNLINYLPILEAAFGPILKIIFSFGINDQNKPLWSFCLNLFLDFVSSKNRVREDLCAPVNQNLLAQSCKHIKALLDIQHIKWLPWDISCFNFQLNILGIILKPELFQDIIPETMVIVMDSATEIFRFLLKGIQIELREQRAYEQVNECITNACKFAKRLLLDHVGKNSVIKCAALLEFGLRFMKVIAKELDHSLLASENIEVCLDIEHIKENQHAECSPKLSLPRIRSLSYMEMVSPAVYVTALSLSMISQYTGEFSHRDADELVSILDPSSDALENFHTAVSFMYMQIRRPTCNKERLKWLMVWNSFAKKMNSQII
;
A
#
# COMPACT_ATOMS: atom_id res chain seq x y z
N MET A 1 24.91 -29.59 21.98
CA MET A 1 24.48 -28.36 22.70
C MET A 1 25.64 -27.65 23.39
N LYS A 2 26.36 -28.26 24.36
CA LYS A 2 27.51 -27.61 25.04
C LYS A 2 28.62 -27.14 24.08
N LEU A 3 28.93 -27.93 23.05
CA LEU A 3 29.96 -27.63 22.05
C LEU A 3 29.66 -26.39 21.18
N GLY A 4 28.38 -26.03 21.01
CA GLY A 4 27.96 -24.91 20.15
C GLY A 4 28.26 -23.55 20.76
N GLY A 5 28.17 -23.43 22.10
CA GLY A 5 28.60 -22.23 22.83
C GLY A 5 30.12 -22.15 23.04
N GLN A 6 30.79 -23.30 23.10
CA GLN A 6 32.23 -23.38 23.36
C GLN A 6 33.10 -23.22 22.09
N SER A 7 32.61 -23.67 20.93
CA SER A 7 33.39 -23.68 19.68
C SER A 7 32.53 -23.52 18.41
N PRO A 8 31.81 -22.40 18.25
CA PRO A 8 30.85 -22.20 17.16
C PRO A 8 31.49 -22.29 15.77
N LYS A 9 32.72 -21.78 15.57
CA LYS A 9 33.44 -21.85 14.30
C LYS A 9 33.71 -23.30 13.88
N ARG A 10 34.33 -24.09 14.76
CA ARG A 10 34.66 -25.50 14.50
C ARG A 10 33.41 -26.36 14.26
N MET A 11 32.32 -26.06 14.98
CA MET A 11 31.03 -26.69 14.73
C MET A 11 30.44 -26.35 13.35
N ARG A 12 30.61 -25.11 12.89
CA ARG A 12 30.17 -24.68 11.56
C ARG A 12 30.97 -25.39 10.47
N ASP A 13 32.28 -25.48 10.61
CA ASP A 13 33.19 -26.11 9.63
C ASP A 13 32.95 -27.61 9.46
N LEU A 14 32.55 -28.29 10.54
CA LEU A 14 32.24 -29.72 10.52
C LEU A 14 30.74 -30.00 10.31
N SER A 15 29.95 -28.99 9.94
CA SER A 15 28.49 -29.10 9.86
C SER A 15 28.01 -30.16 8.88
N SER A 16 28.73 -30.39 7.78
CA SER A 16 28.46 -31.46 6.81
C SER A 16 28.54 -32.88 7.38
N LEU A 17 29.20 -33.09 8.53
CA LEU A 17 29.34 -34.41 9.15
C LEU A 17 28.26 -34.68 10.21
N TRP A 18 28.01 -33.70 11.09
CA TRP A 18 27.15 -33.92 12.26
C TRP A 18 25.69 -33.47 12.05
N VAL A 19 25.42 -32.56 11.11
CA VAL A 19 24.06 -32.08 10.83
C VAL A 19 23.21 -33.12 10.08
N PRO A 20 23.73 -33.93 9.13
CA PRO A 20 22.94 -34.94 8.43
C PRO A 20 22.24 -35.99 9.31
N PRO A 21 22.93 -36.63 10.28
CA PRO A 21 22.25 -37.54 11.21
C PRO A 21 21.14 -36.86 12.02
N VAL A 22 21.22 -35.54 12.23
CA VAL A 22 20.23 -34.76 12.98
C VAL A 22 19.01 -34.46 12.10
N TYR A 23 19.16 -33.80 10.94
CA TYR A 23 17.98 -33.43 10.15
C TYR A 23 17.25 -34.64 9.56
N ARG A 24 17.93 -35.76 9.30
CA ARG A 24 17.27 -36.99 8.80
C ARG A 24 16.20 -37.49 9.78
N ARG A 25 16.38 -37.24 11.08
CA ARG A 25 15.45 -37.63 12.14
C ARG A 25 14.24 -36.70 12.26
N LEU A 26 14.20 -35.58 11.54
CA LEU A 26 12.98 -34.75 11.43
C LEU A 26 11.80 -35.53 10.85
N LEU A 27 12.10 -36.55 10.04
CA LEU A 27 11.13 -37.46 9.41
C LEU A 27 11.05 -38.83 10.11
N SER A 28 11.51 -38.93 11.37
CA SER A 28 11.39 -40.16 12.15
C SER A 28 9.92 -40.52 12.40
N ALA A 29 9.61 -41.80 12.58
CA ALA A 29 8.28 -42.25 12.98
C ALA A 29 7.94 -41.84 14.42
N ASP A 30 8.95 -41.73 15.30
CA ASP A 30 8.77 -41.32 16.69
C ASP A 30 8.62 -39.80 16.83
N LYS A 31 7.54 -39.37 17.50
CA LYS A 31 7.27 -37.96 17.80
C LYS A 31 8.32 -37.36 18.73
N ALA A 32 8.75 -38.10 19.76
CA ALA A 32 9.70 -37.58 20.75
C ALA A 32 11.06 -37.25 20.11
N GLU A 33 11.52 -38.11 19.19
CA GLU A 33 12.71 -37.84 18.38
C GLU A 33 12.55 -36.58 17.52
N ARG A 34 11.44 -36.44 16.79
CA ARG A 34 11.19 -35.27 15.94
C ARG A 34 11.21 -33.97 16.73
N ASP A 35 10.51 -33.92 17.86
CA ASP A 35 10.42 -32.73 18.72
C ASP A 35 11.78 -32.40 19.36
N MET A 36 12.59 -33.41 19.69
CA MET A 36 13.95 -33.22 20.19
C MET A 36 14.90 -32.67 19.13
N VAL A 37 14.80 -33.18 17.90
CA VAL A 37 15.60 -32.73 16.76
C VAL A 37 15.25 -31.29 16.37
N GLU A 38 13.96 -30.94 16.29
CA GLU A 38 13.52 -29.56 15.99
C GLU A 38 14.09 -28.59 17.04
N ARG A 39 13.96 -28.90 18.34
CA ARG A 39 14.56 -28.08 19.41
C ARG A 39 16.07 -27.98 19.32
N CYS A 40 16.75 -29.05 18.89
CA CYS A 40 18.19 -29.03 18.65
C CYS A 40 18.54 -28.03 17.55
N LEU A 41 17.89 -28.14 16.39
CA LEU A 41 18.11 -27.27 15.22
C LEU A 41 17.83 -25.80 15.54
N ILE A 42 16.75 -25.50 16.27
CA ILE A 42 16.46 -24.12 16.73
C ILE A 42 17.66 -23.54 17.48
N LYS A 43 18.22 -24.30 18.44
CA LYS A 43 19.34 -23.84 19.29
C LYS A 43 20.65 -23.67 18.53
N VAL A 44 20.90 -24.47 17.49
CA VAL A 44 22.14 -24.39 16.69
C VAL A 44 21.97 -23.58 15.41
N SER A 45 20.79 -23.01 15.16
CA SER A 45 20.44 -22.29 13.93
C SER A 45 21.43 -21.16 13.61
N CYS A 46 21.86 -20.38 14.60
CA CYS A 46 22.85 -19.32 14.44
C CYS A 46 24.26 -19.82 14.04
N VAL A 47 24.56 -21.10 14.28
CA VAL A 47 25.84 -21.72 13.90
C VAL A 47 25.76 -22.27 12.48
N ILE A 48 24.67 -22.96 12.15
CA ILE A 48 24.52 -23.70 10.89
C ILE A 48 23.90 -22.89 9.76
N LEU A 49 23.24 -21.76 10.05
CA LEU A 49 22.66 -20.88 9.05
C LEU A 49 23.49 -19.58 8.92
N PRO A 50 23.67 -19.04 7.71
CA PRO A 50 23.43 -19.70 6.42
C PRO A 50 24.31 -20.95 6.26
N PRO A 51 23.87 -21.99 5.53
CA PRO A 51 24.58 -23.26 5.43
C PRO A 51 25.90 -23.13 4.68
N GLN A 52 26.88 -23.96 5.05
CA GLN A 52 28.11 -24.11 4.27
C GLN A 52 27.84 -24.94 2.99
N PRO A 53 28.53 -24.68 1.87
CA PRO A 53 28.29 -25.39 0.60
C PRO A 53 28.37 -26.92 0.70
N LEU A 54 29.27 -27.45 1.55
CA LEU A 54 29.39 -28.90 1.76
C LEU A 54 28.15 -29.48 2.45
N LEU A 55 27.54 -28.74 3.38
CA LEU A 55 26.29 -29.14 4.02
C LEU A 55 25.14 -29.10 3.02
N SER A 56 25.01 -28.04 2.23
CA SER A 56 23.98 -27.92 1.19
C SER A 56 24.03 -29.07 0.19
N LYS A 57 25.23 -29.47 -0.27
CA LYS A 57 25.42 -30.64 -1.14
C LYS A 57 24.98 -31.95 -0.49
N ALA A 58 25.33 -32.17 0.79
CA ALA A 58 24.92 -33.36 1.52
C ALA A 58 23.39 -33.44 1.66
N VAL A 59 22.74 -32.32 1.98
CA VAL A 59 21.28 -32.22 2.09
C VAL A 59 20.61 -32.48 0.72
N ALA A 60 21.14 -31.92 -0.36
CA ALA A 60 20.61 -32.14 -1.71
C ALA A 60 20.66 -33.62 -2.12
N SER A 61 21.79 -34.30 -1.84
CA SER A 61 21.94 -35.73 -2.10
C SER A 61 20.94 -36.56 -1.30
N ASP A 62 20.80 -36.30 0.00
CA ASP A 62 19.84 -37.02 0.85
C ASP A 62 18.38 -36.79 0.44
N LEU A 63 18.09 -35.57 -0.01
CA LEU A 63 16.76 -35.17 -0.43
C LEU A 63 16.29 -35.96 -1.65
N GLU A 64 17.16 -36.11 -2.65
CA GLU A 64 16.87 -36.90 -3.84
C GLU A 64 16.79 -38.40 -3.56
N GLN A 65 17.62 -38.90 -2.65
CA GLN A 65 17.66 -40.33 -2.33
C GLN A 65 16.48 -40.80 -1.47
N LYS A 66 16.11 -40.03 -0.43
CA LYS A 66 15.18 -40.54 0.60
C LYS A 66 14.26 -39.50 1.24
N LEU A 67 14.71 -38.27 1.50
CA LEU A 67 13.90 -37.36 2.33
C LEU A 67 12.60 -36.94 1.64
N LEU A 68 12.61 -36.74 0.32
CA LEU A 68 11.42 -36.31 -0.41
C LEU A 68 10.32 -37.38 -0.38
N SER A 69 10.67 -38.66 -0.63
CA SER A 69 9.70 -39.75 -0.57
C SER A 69 9.16 -39.96 0.85
N CYS A 70 10.02 -39.85 1.87
CA CYS A 70 9.58 -39.88 3.27
C CYS A 70 8.60 -38.74 3.60
N MET A 71 8.85 -37.52 3.14
CA MET A 71 7.93 -36.39 3.33
C MET A 71 6.58 -36.65 2.70
N VAL A 72 6.55 -37.11 1.44
CA VAL A 72 5.30 -37.40 0.72
C VAL A 72 4.49 -38.46 1.47
N ASN A 73 5.11 -39.57 1.90
CA ASN A 73 4.42 -40.60 2.67
C ASN A 73 3.87 -40.11 4.01
N MET A 74 4.52 -39.11 4.64
CA MET A 74 4.02 -38.52 5.88
C MET A 74 2.82 -37.58 5.66
N LEU A 75 2.57 -37.11 4.43
CA LEU A 75 1.40 -36.26 4.14
C LEU A 75 0.08 -37.05 4.15
N ASP A 76 0.13 -38.36 3.92
CA ASP A 76 -1.04 -39.25 3.96
C ASP A 76 -1.61 -39.40 5.37
N ASP A 77 -0.80 -39.15 6.40
CA ASP A 77 -1.20 -39.18 7.80
C ASP A 77 -1.59 -37.77 8.28
N PRO A 78 -2.88 -37.49 8.56
CA PRO A 78 -3.35 -36.17 8.99
C PRO A 78 -2.63 -35.64 10.23
N SER A 79 -2.17 -36.53 11.13
CA SER A 79 -1.50 -36.16 12.37
C SER A 79 -0.05 -35.69 12.15
N LYS A 80 0.54 -35.99 11.00
CA LYS A 80 1.95 -35.69 10.68
C LYS A 80 2.12 -34.50 9.73
N LYS A 81 1.06 -34.06 9.04
CA LYS A 81 1.11 -32.94 8.07
C LYS A 81 1.84 -31.70 8.58
N VAL A 82 1.49 -31.21 9.77
CA VAL A 82 2.15 -30.03 10.39
C VAL A 82 3.65 -30.25 10.53
N GLN A 83 4.06 -31.44 10.99
CA GLN A 83 5.46 -31.78 11.19
C GLN A 83 6.21 -31.95 9.87
N THR A 84 5.57 -32.52 8.85
CA THR A 84 6.15 -32.66 7.51
C THR A 84 6.53 -31.29 6.96
N VAL A 85 5.62 -30.31 7.07
CA VAL A 85 5.86 -28.97 6.52
C VAL A 85 6.92 -28.19 7.32
N LYS A 86 6.94 -28.34 8.66
CA LYS A 86 8.05 -27.83 9.47
C LYS A 86 9.40 -28.42 9.07
N SER A 87 9.43 -29.73 8.85
CA SER A 87 10.64 -30.44 8.42
C SER A 87 11.08 -29.96 7.05
N TRP A 88 10.14 -29.72 6.14
CA TRP A 88 10.40 -29.09 4.84
C TRP A 88 11.07 -27.73 5.00
N GLY A 89 10.57 -26.87 5.89
CA GLY A 89 11.19 -25.56 6.16
C GLY A 89 12.65 -25.67 6.61
N TRP A 90 12.95 -26.62 7.51
CA TRP A 90 14.33 -26.90 7.92
C TRP A 90 15.21 -27.37 6.76
N ILE A 91 14.73 -28.30 5.93
CA ILE A 91 15.49 -28.78 4.78
C ILE A 91 15.79 -27.62 3.81
N VAL A 92 14.81 -26.76 3.52
CA VAL A 92 15.03 -25.59 2.65
C VAL A 92 16.07 -24.64 3.27
N SER A 93 16.00 -24.39 4.57
CA SER A 93 16.97 -23.55 5.29
C SER A 93 18.39 -24.12 5.22
N LEU A 94 18.54 -25.45 5.30
CA LEU A 94 19.82 -26.15 5.26
C LEU A 94 20.40 -26.28 3.84
N LEU A 95 19.55 -26.25 2.82
CA LEU A 95 19.99 -26.11 1.43
C LEU A 95 20.45 -24.67 1.13
N GLY A 96 19.74 -23.67 1.66
CA GLY A 96 20.04 -22.26 1.44
C GLY A 96 19.95 -21.88 -0.05
N PRO A 97 20.84 -21.03 -0.56
CA PRO A 97 20.83 -20.59 -1.97
C PRO A 97 20.89 -21.74 -2.99
N ASP A 98 21.49 -22.88 -2.64
CA ASP A 98 21.57 -24.05 -3.51
C ASP A 98 20.18 -24.65 -3.82
N ALA A 99 19.20 -24.50 -2.91
CA ALA A 99 17.82 -24.89 -3.17
C ALA A 99 17.24 -24.17 -4.39
N VAL A 100 17.59 -22.88 -4.54
CA VAL A 100 17.03 -22.00 -5.57
C VAL A 100 17.80 -22.11 -6.89
N ASN A 101 19.11 -22.29 -6.81
CA ASN A 101 19.97 -22.42 -7.99
C ASN A 101 19.69 -23.70 -8.77
N ASN A 102 19.25 -24.77 -8.10
CA ASN A 102 18.84 -26.02 -8.72
C ASN A 102 17.32 -26.03 -9.01
N ARG A 103 16.90 -25.50 -10.17
CA ARG A 103 15.48 -25.40 -10.56
C ARG A 103 14.72 -26.74 -10.51
N PRO A 104 15.25 -27.87 -11.04
CA PRO A 104 14.59 -29.17 -10.89
C PRO A 104 14.33 -29.57 -9.44
N LEU A 105 15.31 -29.37 -8.54
CA LEU A 105 15.18 -29.67 -7.13
C LEU A 105 14.13 -28.77 -6.45
N LEU A 106 14.16 -27.46 -6.75
CA LEU A 106 13.19 -26.50 -6.25
C LEU A 106 11.76 -26.91 -6.62
N ASN A 107 11.53 -27.29 -7.87
CA ASN A 107 10.21 -27.69 -8.35
C ASN A 107 9.70 -28.95 -7.62
N LYS A 108 10.58 -29.91 -7.33
CA LYS A 108 10.22 -31.10 -6.53
C LYS A 108 9.89 -30.70 -5.09
N LEU A 109 10.67 -29.79 -4.49
CA LEU A 109 10.45 -29.32 -3.13
C LEU A 109 9.13 -28.57 -2.97
N ILE A 110 8.75 -27.72 -3.92
CA ILE A 110 7.54 -26.90 -3.83
C ILE A 110 6.25 -27.73 -3.84
N LYS A 111 6.26 -28.93 -4.44
CA LYS A 111 5.10 -29.83 -4.46
C LYS A 111 4.61 -30.23 -3.07
N VAL A 112 5.49 -30.27 -2.06
CA VAL A 112 5.15 -30.64 -0.68
C VAL A 112 4.22 -29.60 -0.05
N PRO A 113 4.59 -28.31 0.07
CA PRO A 113 3.71 -27.28 0.62
C PRO A 113 2.55 -26.89 -0.31
N GLU A 114 2.66 -27.11 -1.63
CA GLU A 114 1.63 -26.72 -2.60
C GLU A 114 0.23 -27.23 -2.23
N GLN A 115 0.13 -28.50 -1.85
CA GLN A 115 -1.13 -29.13 -1.43
C GLN A 115 -1.60 -28.66 -0.04
N MET A 116 -0.67 -28.22 0.80
CA MET A 116 -0.93 -27.86 2.20
C MET A 116 -1.49 -26.44 2.36
N PHE A 117 -1.31 -25.57 1.35
CA PHE A 117 -1.92 -24.24 1.33
C PHE A 117 -3.45 -24.27 1.31
N THR A 118 -4.05 -25.36 0.84
CA THR A 118 -5.50 -25.55 0.75
C THR A 118 -6.01 -26.66 1.66
N ASP A 119 -5.21 -27.11 2.63
CA ASP A 119 -5.60 -28.18 3.56
C ASP A 119 -6.80 -27.77 4.43
N LEU A 120 -7.68 -28.70 4.79
CA LEU A 120 -8.86 -28.40 5.61
C LEU A 120 -8.50 -27.95 7.04
N ASN A 121 -7.33 -28.34 7.55
CA ASN A 121 -6.89 -27.97 8.89
C ASN A 121 -6.17 -26.60 8.87
N PRO A 122 -6.71 -25.57 9.54
CA PRO A 122 -6.07 -24.25 9.62
C PRO A 122 -4.66 -24.28 10.22
N GLN A 123 -4.37 -25.22 11.13
CA GLN A 123 -3.04 -25.36 11.72
C GLN A 123 -1.99 -25.82 10.69
N VAL A 124 -2.39 -26.67 9.74
CA VAL A 124 -1.52 -27.09 8.62
C VAL A 124 -1.23 -25.90 7.71
N GLN A 125 -2.25 -25.12 7.37
CA GLN A 125 -2.09 -23.91 6.55
C GLN A 125 -1.17 -22.87 7.24
N VAL A 126 -1.36 -22.64 8.55
CA VAL A 126 -0.51 -21.73 9.35
C VAL A 126 0.94 -22.24 9.40
N ALA A 127 1.14 -23.52 9.70
CA ALA A 127 2.49 -24.11 9.72
C ALA A 127 3.18 -24.02 8.35
N THR A 128 2.40 -24.15 7.28
CA THR A 128 2.89 -23.98 5.90
C THR A 128 3.34 -22.56 5.64
N MET A 129 2.56 -21.56 6.04
CA MET A 129 2.95 -20.15 5.91
C MET A 129 4.19 -19.81 6.72
N VAL A 130 4.27 -20.28 7.96
CA VAL A 130 5.47 -20.05 8.80
C VAL A 130 6.71 -20.69 8.17
N SER A 131 6.59 -21.92 7.67
CA SER A 131 7.71 -22.64 7.06
C SER A 131 8.15 -22.01 5.74
N TRP A 132 7.23 -21.32 5.05
CA TRP A 132 7.50 -20.57 3.80
C TRP A 132 8.55 -19.46 3.96
N LYS A 133 8.77 -18.95 5.19
CA LYS A 133 9.88 -18.03 5.50
C LYS A 133 11.25 -18.61 5.14
N SER A 134 11.43 -19.93 5.26
CA SER A 134 12.67 -20.63 4.89
C SER A 134 13.00 -20.44 3.42
N LEU A 135 11.98 -20.37 2.56
CA LEU A 135 12.16 -20.12 1.13
C LEU A 135 12.54 -18.67 0.86
N VAL A 136 12.00 -17.72 1.63
CA VAL A 136 12.44 -16.30 1.60
C VAL A 136 13.93 -16.21 1.92
N ASP A 137 14.40 -16.91 2.95
CA ASP A 137 15.81 -16.94 3.33
C ASP A 137 16.71 -17.52 2.24
N ALA A 138 16.24 -18.55 1.53
CA ALA A 138 16.96 -19.16 0.42
C ALA A 138 17.07 -18.24 -0.81
N PHE A 139 16.02 -17.47 -1.13
CA PHE A 139 16.02 -16.51 -2.24
C PHE A 139 16.79 -15.22 -1.93
N PHE A 140 16.71 -14.75 -0.68
CA PHE A 140 17.23 -13.45 -0.25
C PHE A 140 18.08 -13.63 1.03
N PRO A 141 19.30 -14.20 0.92
CA PRO A 141 20.19 -14.39 2.05
C PRO A 141 20.60 -13.05 2.68
N SER A 142 20.86 -13.04 3.99
CA SER A 142 21.19 -11.81 4.73
C SER A 142 22.52 -11.20 4.26
N GLN A 143 22.53 -9.88 4.05
CA GLN A 143 23.70 -9.07 3.66
C GLN A 143 24.84 -9.08 4.70
N ALA A 144 24.61 -9.59 5.92
CA ALA A 144 25.68 -9.82 6.91
C ALA A 144 26.80 -10.78 6.40
N THR A 145 26.58 -11.42 5.24
CA THR A 145 27.54 -12.31 4.58
C THR A 145 28.51 -11.58 3.63
N GLU A 146 28.27 -10.32 3.27
CA GLU A 146 29.13 -9.57 2.33
C GLU A 146 30.42 -9.01 2.97
N ILE A 147 30.51 -8.95 4.31
CA ILE A 147 31.70 -8.40 4.99
C ILE A 147 32.93 -9.31 4.84
N VAL A 148 32.78 -10.56 4.39
CA VAL A 148 33.91 -11.50 4.21
C VAL A 148 34.20 -11.82 2.73
N ALA A 149 33.37 -11.37 1.79
CA ALA A 149 33.54 -11.62 0.36
C ALA A 149 33.55 -10.31 -0.43
N GLN A 150 34.71 -9.66 -0.41
CA GLN A 150 35.20 -8.67 -1.37
C GLN A 150 34.36 -7.39 -1.60
N GLN A 151 35.06 -6.27 -1.43
CA GLN A 151 34.73 -4.96 -1.95
C GLN A 151 34.38 -5.04 -3.45
N THR A 152 33.11 -5.19 -3.76
CA THR A 152 32.53 -4.69 -5.00
C THR A 152 31.41 -3.77 -4.61
N VAL A 153 31.72 -2.48 -4.71
CA VAL A 153 30.74 -1.40 -4.83
C VAL A 153 29.57 -1.92 -5.65
N ILE A 154 28.38 -1.95 -5.04
CA ILE A 154 27.14 -2.25 -5.76
C ILE A 154 27.06 -1.21 -6.89
N SER A 155 27.36 -1.64 -8.10
CA SER A 155 27.17 -0.83 -9.30
C SER A 155 25.69 -0.46 -9.43
N PRO A 156 25.38 0.70 -10.03
CA PRO A 156 24.01 1.12 -10.24
C PRO A 156 23.26 0.04 -11.02
N LEU A 157 22.09 -0.38 -10.51
CA LEU A 157 21.22 -1.35 -11.17
C LEU A 157 20.97 -0.96 -12.64
N LYS A 158 21.31 -1.85 -13.59
CA LYS A 158 20.57 -2.13 -14.85
C LYS A 158 21.25 -3.25 -15.66
N PRO A 159 20.57 -3.91 -16.64
CA PRO A 159 19.22 -3.62 -17.16
C PRO A 159 18.23 -4.78 -16.99
N ILE A 160 17.00 -4.47 -16.58
CA ILE A 160 15.69 -5.15 -16.81
C ILE A 160 15.61 -6.68 -16.61
N GLU A 161 16.48 -7.49 -17.20
CA GLU A 161 16.51 -8.95 -17.06
C GLU A 161 16.73 -9.40 -15.61
N GLN A 162 17.66 -8.75 -14.89
CA GLN A 162 17.89 -9.03 -13.47
C GLN A 162 16.67 -8.65 -12.62
N ALA A 163 16.01 -7.52 -12.92
CA ALA A 163 14.76 -7.14 -12.26
C ALA A 163 13.64 -8.15 -12.58
N SER A 164 13.55 -8.62 -13.82
CA SER A 164 12.55 -9.62 -14.25
C SER A 164 12.75 -10.97 -13.55
N ALA A 165 14.00 -11.40 -13.35
CA ALA A 165 14.33 -12.62 -12.63
C ALA A 165 13.96 -12.49 -11.15
N GLN A 166 14.26 -11.36 -10.51
CA GLN A 166 13.86 -11.10 -9.13
C GLN A 166 12.34 -11.05 -8.97
N VAL A 167 11.63 -10.38 -9.89
CA VAL A 167 10.16 -10.36 -9.91
C VAL A 167 9.58 -11.78 -10.01
N LYS A 168 10.15 -12.66 -10.84
CA LYS A 168 9.70 -14.07 -10.92
C LYS A 168 9.87 -14.81 -9.59
N ARG A 169 10.99 -14.61 -8.90
CA ARG A 169 11.26 -15.21 -7.58
C ARG A 169 10.29 -14.69 -6.52
N ILE A 170 10.04 -13.38 -6.50
CA ILE A 170 9.07 -12.76 -5.61
C ILE A 170 7.67 -13.30 -5.87
N ARG A 171 7.25 -13.37 -7.14
CA ARG A 171 5.93 -13.93 -7.51
C ARG A 171 5.77 -15.37 -7.04
N LEU A 172 6.82 -16.19 -7.10
CA LEU A 172 6.76 -17.56 -6.58
C LEU A 172 6.44 -17.61 -5.08
N ILE A 173 6.99 -16.67 -4.30
CA ILE A 173 6.71 -16.54 -2.87
C ILE A 173 5.31 -15.95 -2.64
N MET A 174 4.95 -14.92 -3.41
CA MET A 174 3.75 -14.11 -3.19
C MET A 174 2.47 -14.78 -3.65
N VAL A 175 2.48 -15.59 -4.72
CA VAL A 175 1.28 -16.22 -5.27
C VAL A 175 0.55 -17.09 -4.23
N PRO A 176 1.22 -18.00 -3.49
CA PRO A 176 0.56 -18.76 -2.42
C PRO A 176 0.02 -17.87 -1.29
N ILE A 177 0.79 -16.86 -0.86
CA ILE A 177 0.38 -15.93 0.20
C ILE A 177 -0.90 -15.18 -0.23
N CYS A 178 -0.91 -14.62 -1.43
CA CYS A 178 -2.06 -13.91 -1.99
C CYS A 178 -3.28 -14.84 -2.11
N ARG A 179 -3.09 -16.06 -2.59
CA ARG A 179 -4.17 -17.04 -2.77
C ARG A 179 -4.83 -17.41 -1.44
N VAL A 180 -4.03 -17.70 -0.42
CA VAL A 180 -4.55 -18.06 0.90
C VAL A 180 -5.24 -16.88 1.57
N LEU A 181 -4.62 -15.69 1.51
CA LEU A 181 -5.19 -14.47 2.08
C LEU A 181 -6.51 -14.07 1.41
N SER A 182 -6.63 -14.28 0.09
CA SER A 182 -7.86 -13.94 -0.66
C SER A 182 -9.03 -14.88 -0.35
N ARG A 183 -8.75 -16.13 0.07
CA ARG A 183 -9.76 -17.17 0.28
C ARG A 183 -10.18 -17.32 1.74
N SER A 184 -9.27 -17.05 2.68
CA SER A 184 -9.49 -17.30 4.09
C SER A 184 -9.96 -16.05 4.83
N ARG A 185 -10.98 -16.21 5.67
CA ARG A 185 -11.40 -15.20 6.65
C ARG A 185 -10.80 -15.45 8.05
N ASN A 186 -9.96 -16.47 8.20
CA ASN A 186 -9.36 -16.81 9.48
C ASN A 186 -8.26 -15.81 9.85
N ILE A 187 -8.49 -15.03 10.92
CA ILE A 187 -7.59 -13.99 11.41
C ILE A 187 -6.18 -14.51 11.74
N VAL A 188 -6.05 -15.73 12.28
CA VAL A 188 -4.77 -16.34 12.65
C VAL A 188 -3.98 -16.69 11.40
N LEU A 189 -4.64 -17.25 10.39
CA LEU A 189 -4.01 -17.58 9.12
C LEU A 189 -3.59 -16.32 8.36
N SER A 190 -4.47 -15.32 8.29
CA SER A 190 -4.16 -14.02 7.67
C SER A 190 -2.99 -13.34 8.38
N SER A 191 -2.94 -13.40 9.72
CA SER A 191 -1.80 -12.89 10.49
C SER A 191 -0.50 -13.63 10.17
N SER A 192 -0.55 -14.96 9.97
CA SER A 192 0.61 -15.76 9.56
C SER A 192 1.09 -15.41 8.14
N CYS A 193 0.15 -15.16 7.22
CA CYS A 193 0.44 -14.66 5.88
C CYS A 193 1.15 -13.29 5.95
N LEU A 194 0.60 -12.35 6.72
CA LEU A 194 1.19 -11.03 6.90
C LEU A 194 2.55 -11.08 7.59
N SER A 195 2.76 -11.97 8.56
CA SER A 195 4.07 -12.16 9.20
C SER A 195 5.14 -12.65 8.20
N THR A 196 4.75 -13.55 7.30
CA THR A 196 5.64 -14.07 6.25
C THR A 196 5.90 -13.03 5.16
N TRP A 197 4.87 -12.30 4.77
CA TRP A 197 4.98 -11.17 3.85
C TRP A 197 5.87 -10.05 4.39
N HIS A 198 5.65 -9.62 5.63
CA HIS A 198 6.47 -8.60 6.29
C HIS A 198 7.94 -9.01 6.38
N TYR A 199 8.18 -10.28 6.71
CA TYR A 199 9.54 -10.84 6.69
C TYR A 199 10.17 -10.76 5.29
N LEU A 200 9.42 -11.08 4.23
CA LEU A 200 9.88 -10.89 2.85
C LEU A 200 10.23 -9.42 2.58
N LEU A 201 9.37 -8.47 2.94
CA LEU A 201 9.63 -7.04 2.72
C LEU A 201 10.91 -6.58 3.42
N HIS A 202 11.12 -6.99 4.68
CA HIS A 202 12.36 -6.73 5.40
C HIS A 202 13.57 -7.32 4.66
N ARG A 203 13.47 -8.56 4.18
CA ARG A 203 14.58 -9.27 3.52
C ARG A 203 14.92 -8.74 2.12
N LEU A 204 13.98 -8.09 1.44
CA LEU A 204 14.26 -7.39 0.19
C LEU A 204 15.18 -6.18 0.39
N GLY A 205 15.24 -5.61 1.60
CA GLY A 205 16.07 -4.44 1.89
C GLY A 205 15.78 -3.31 0.92
N ASN A 206 16.82 -2.72 0.32
CA ASN A 206 16.66 -1.60 -0.61
C ASN A 206 15.94 -1.98 -1.91
N LEU A 207 15.88 -3.28 -2.26
CA LEU A 207 15.22 -3.75 -3.50
C LEU A 207 13.71 -3.46 -3.49
N ILE A 208 13.09 -3.33 -2.32
CA ILE A 208 11.65 -3.07 -2.23
C ILE A 208 11.27 -1.72 -2.86
N ASN A 209 12.21 -0.77 -2.94
CA ASN A 209 11.92 0.58 -3.41
C ASN A 209 11.83 0.72 -4.94
N TYR A 210 12.11 -0.35 -5.69
CA TYR A 210 11.93 -0.36 -7.15
C TYR A 210 10.48 -0.70 -7.51
N LEU A 211 9.87 0.10 -8.41
CA LEU A 211 8.46 -0.04 -8.79
C LEU A 211 8.02 -1.47 -9.17
N PRO A 212 8.73 -2.23 -10.04
CA PRO A 212 8.31 -3.60 -10.39
C PRO A 212 8.30 -4.55 -9.18
N ILE A 213 9.14 -4.27 -8.18
CA ILE A 213 9.22 -5.04 -6.94
C ILE A 213 8.08 -4.64 -6.00
N LEU A 214 7.74 -3.35 -5.88
CA LEU A 214 6.55 -2.89 -5.16
C LEU A 214 5.28 -3.52 -5.73
N GLU A 215 5.13 -3.53 -7.06
CA GLU A 215 3.98 -4.13 -7.74
C GLU A 215 3.88 -5.64 -7.56
N ALA A 216 5.03 -6.33 -7.41
CA ALA A 216 5.07 -7.78 -7.23
C ALA A 216 4.95 -8.22 -5.76
N ALA A 217 5.51 -7.47 -4.82
CA ALA A 217 5.63 -7.85 -3.40
C ALA A 217 4.69 -7.07 -2.48
N PHE A 218 4.56 -5.76 -2.65
CA PHE A 218 3.87 -4.90 -1.69
C PHE A 218 2.40 -4.70 -2.07
N GLY A 219 2.15 -4.25 -3.30
CA GLY A 219 0.83 -3.93 -3.82
C GLY A 219 -0.21 -5.04 -3.65
N PRO A 220 0.06 -6.29 -4.06
CA PRO A 220 -0.96 -7.35 -4.06
C PRO A 220 -1.61 -7.58 -2.69
N ILE A 221 -0.84 -7.52 -1.60
CA ILE A 221 -1.36 -7.74 -0.25
C ILE A 221 -2.21 -6.56 0.20
N LEU A 222 -1.76 -5.32 -0.04
CA LEU A 222 -2.57 -4.13 0.24
C LEU A 222 -3.91 -4.18 -0.51
N LYS A 223 -3.87 -4.52 -1.80
CA LYS A 223 -5.08 -4.65 -2.63
C LYS A 223 -6.05 -5.68 -2.06
N ILE A 224 -5.57 -6.86 -1.66
CA ILE A 224 -6.40 -7.91 -1.07
C ILE A 224 -7.01 -7.45 0.26
N ILE A 225 -6.19 -6.96 1.21
CA ILE A 225 -6.66 -6.56 2.54
C ILE A 225 -7.66 -5.41 2.45
N PHE A 226 -7.36 -4.37 1.67
CA PHE A 226 -8.25 -3.22 1.55
C PHE A 226 -9.53 -3.55 0.78
N SER A 227 -9.50 -4.49 -0.19
CA SER A 227 -10.71 -4.92 -0.91
C SER A 227 -11.75 -5.61 -0.03
N PHE A 228 -11.38 -6.10 1.15
CA PHE A 228 -12.32 -6.72 2.09
C PHE A 228 -13.09 -5.71 2.96
N GLY A 229 -12.72 -4.42 2.91
CA GLY A 229 -13.23 -3.41 3.83
C GLY A 229 -12.73 -3.61 5.26
N ILE A 230 -13.11 -2.71 6.16
CA ILE A 230 -12.77 -2.78 7.58
C ILE A 230 -13.99 -3.25 8.39
N ASN A 231 -13.78 -4.23 9.26
CA ASN A 231 -14.75 -4.78 10.20
C ASN A 231 -14.05 -5.14 11.52
N ASP A 232 -14.80 -5.47 12.57
CA ASP A 232 -14.24 -5.71 13.90
C ASP A 232 -13.21 -6.85 13.93
N GLN A 233 -13.36 -7.87 13.08
CA GLN A 233 -12.47 -9.02 13.04
C GLN A 233 -11.15 -8.73 12.31
N ASN A 234 -11.18 -7.92 11.24
CA ASN A 234 -10.02 -7.66 10.39
C ASN A 234 -9.35 -6.31 10.65
N LYS A 235 -9.92 -5.47 11.51
CA LYS A 235 -9.37 -4.15 11.92
C LYS A 235 -7.88 -4.18 12.25
N PRO A 236 -7.32 -5.18 12.97
CA PRO A 236 -5.88 -5.24 13.23
C PRO A 236 -5.03 -5.47 11.97
N LEU A 237 -5.50 -6.31 11.04
CA LEU A 237 -4.81 -6.57 9.76
C LEU A 237 -4.83 -5.33 8.86
N TRP A 238 -5.99 -4.68 8.82
CA TRP A 238 -6.22 -3.48 8.03
C TRP A 238 -5.36 -2.32 8.53
N SER A 239 -5.38 -2.07 9.85
CA SER A 239 -4.54 -1.08 10.52
C SER A 239 -3.05 -1.31 10.26
N PHE A 240 -2.58 -2.56 10.34
CA PHE A 240 -1.18 -2.89 10.04
C PHE A 240 -0.79 -2.55 8.59
N CYS A 241 -1.61 -2.96 7.62
CA CYS A 241 -1.34 -2.70 6.20
C CYS A 241 -1.40 -1.19 5.89
N LEU A 242 -2.35 -0.47 6.51
CA LEU A 242 -2.45 0.97 6.33
C LEU A 242 -1.25 1.71 6.92
N ASN A 243 -0.79 1.33 8.12
CA ASN A 243 0.39 1.93 8.73
C ASN A 243 1.64 1.69 7.88
N LEU A 244 1.83 0.48 7.33
CA LEU A 244 2.93 0.21 6.41
C LEU A 244 2.83 1.02 5.12
N PHE A 245 1.63 1.21 4.57
CA PHE A 245 1.44 2.02 3.38
C PHE A 245 1.70 3.51 3.66
N LEU A 246 1.26 4.03 4.81
CA LEU A 246 1.55 5.38 5.27
C LEU A 246 3.07 5.57 5.51
N ASP A 247 3.73 4.59 6.11
CA ASP A 247 5.18 4.57 6.34
C ASP A 247 5.96 4.66 5.02
N PHE A 248 5.55 3.89 4.00
CA PHE A 248 6.10 4.00 2.64
C PHE A 248 5.83 5.37 2.01
N VAL A 249 4.58 5.86 2.01
CA VAL A 249 4.22 7.13 1.36
C VAL A 249 4.92 8.32 2.01
N SER A 250 5.07 8.29 3.34
CA SER A 250 5.75 9.34 4.09
C SER A 250 7.29 9.32 3.93
N SER A 251 7.88 8.25 3.38
CA SER A 251 9.34 8.12 3.28
C SER A 251 9.99 9.25 2.48
N LYS A 252 9.28 9.79 1.47
CA LYS A 252 9.73 10.94 0.66
C LYS A 252 9.92 12.22 1.45
N ASN A 253 9.14 12.39 2.50
CA ASN A 253 9.13 13.61 3.33
C ASN A 253 10.16 13.54 4.48
N ARG A 254 10.92 12.45 4.61
CA ARG A 254 11.88 12.26 5.70
C ARG A 254 13.20 12.91 5.34
N VAL A 255 13.69 13.77 6.23
CA VAL A 255 15.04 14.35 6.16
C VAL A 255 16.11 13.33 6.58
N ARG A 256 15.73 12.23 7.26
CA ARG A 256 16.64 11.18 7.74
C ARG A 256 15.97 9.80 7.64
N GLU A 257 16.70 8.79 7.14
CA GLU A 257 16.20 7.44 6.83
C GLU A 257 15.64 6.67 8.06
N ASP A 258 16.07 7.01 9.28
CA ASP A 258 15.77 6.26 10.51
C ASP A 258 14.47 6.65 11.24
N LEU A 259 13.73 7.66 10.77
CA LEU A 259 12.52 8.14 11.46
C LEU A 259 11.26 7.51 10.84
N CYS A 260 10.67 6.50 11.48
CA CYS A 260 9.32 6.06 11.16
C CYS A 260 8.35 7.25 11.25
N ALA A 261 7.40 7.35 10.31
CA ALA A 261 6.34 8.34 10.40
C ALA A 261 5.59 8.20 11.73
N PRO A 262 5.05 9.31 12.28
CA PRO A 262 4.20 9.23 13.46
C PRO A 262 3.07 8.23 13.15
N VAL A 263 3.11 7.10 13.85
CA VAL A 263 2.15 6.02 13.61
C VAL A 263 0.77 6.57 13.93
N ASN A 264 -0.21 6.28 13.08
CA ASN A 264 -1.56 6.79 13.28
C ASN A 264 -2.14 6.20 14.59
N GLN A 265 -2.13 7.02 15.65
CA GLN A 265 -2.53 6.62 17.00
C GLN A 265 -4.01 6.21 17.05
N ASN A 266 -4.85 6.76 16.16
CA ASN A 266 -6.27 6.46 16.07
C ASN A 266 -6.54 5.01 15.61
N LEU A 267 -5.57 4.37 14.94
CA LEU A 267 -5.68 3.01 14.40
C LEU A 267 -4.93 1.96 15.22
N LEU A 268 -4.01 2.38 16.09
CA LEU A 268 -3.13 1.49 16.85
C LEU A 268 -3.76 0.92 18.11
N ALA A 269 -4.80 1.57 18.66
CA ALA A 269 -5.36 1.27 19.97
C ALA A 269 -5.87 -0.18 20.13
N GLN A 270 -6.00 -0.96 19.05
CA GLN A 270 -6.48 -2.34 19.06
C GLN A 270 -5.70 -3.28 18.12
N SER A 271 -4.43 -3.01 17.82
CA SER A 271 -3.62 -3.97 17.05
C SER A 271 -3.30 -5.23 17.88
N CYS A 272 -3.39 -6.42 17.27
CA CYS A 272 -3.01 -7.67 17.94
C CYS A 272 -1.54 -7.59 18.41
N LYS A 273 -1.24 -7.99 19.65
CA LYS A 273 0.12 -7.96 20.24
C LYS A 273 1.19 -8.56 19.32
N HIS A 274 0.85 -9.63 18.61
CA HIS A 274 1.75 -10.29 17.65
C HIS A 274 2.08 -9.43 16.42
N ILE A 275 1.09 -8.71 15.89
CA ILE A 275 1.25 -7.84 14.71
C ILE A 275 2.05 -6.60 15.09
N LYS A 276 1.80 -6.05 16.29
CA LYS A 276 2.58 -4.95 16.84
C LYS A 276 4.06 -5.31 16.98
N ALA A 277 4.37 -6.49 17.52
CA ALA A 277 5.74 -6.97 17.65
C ALA A 277 6.48 -7.13 16.30
N LEU A 278 5.77 -7.31 15.18
CA LEU A 278 6.41 -7.37 13.86
C LEU A 278 6.97 -6.00 13.44
N LEU A 279 6.23 -4.92 13.70
CA LEU A 279 6.67 -3.55 13.42
C LEU A 279 7.87 -3.14 14.29
N ASP A 280 7.93 -3.66 15.52
CA ASP A 280 8.97 -3.31 16.50
C ASP A 280 10.31 -4.04 16.26
N ILE A 281 10.31 -5.18 15.58
CA ILE A 281 11.50 -6.04 15.43
C ILE A 281 12.08 -6.00 14.01
N GLN A 282 11.25 -5.82 12.98
CA GLN A 282 11.65 -5.98 11.58
C GLN A 282 11.34 -4.73 10.76
N HIS A 283 12.18 -3.69 10.88
CA HIS A 283 12.00 -2.47 10.09
C HIS A 283 12.22 -2.69 8.59
N ILE A 284 11.33 -2.12 7.78
CA ILE A 284 11.47 -2.10 6.32
C ILE A 284 12.26 -0.85 5.93
N LYS A 285 13.28 -1.02 5.09
CA LYS A 285 14.14 0.08 4.62
C LYS A 285 13.48 0.84 3.47
N TRP A 286 12.55 1.72 3.80
CA TRP A 286 11.94 2.63 2.83
C TRP A 286 12.92 3.75 2.47
N LEU A 287 13.31 3.79 1.21
CA LEU A 287 13.99 4.95 0.64
C LEU A 287 12.94 5.98 0.19
N PRO A 288 13.33 7.26 0.03
CA PRO A 288 12.47 8.23 -0.65
C PRO A 288 12.01 7.69 -2.00
N TRP A 289 10.70 7.57 -2.20
CA TRP A 289 10.15 6.99 -3.42
C TRP A 289 10.39 7.91 -4.64
N ASP A 290 10.40 7.31 -5.83
CA ASP A 290 10.53 8.00 -7.12
C ASP A 290 9.14 8.35 -7.69
N ILE A 291 9.04 9.42 -8.48
CA ILE A 291 7.77 9.91 -9.03
C ILE A 291 7.03 8.85 -9.87
N SER A 292 7.74 7.88 -10.45
CA SER A 292 7.11 6.72 -11.12
C SER A 292 6.20 5.89 -10.21
N CYS A 293 6.38 5.96 -8.88
CA CYS A 293 5.56 5.26 -7.90
C CYS A 293 4.20 5.94 -7.63
N PHE A 294 4.00 7.17 -8.11
CA PHE A 294 2.81 7.96 -7.79
C PHE A 294 1.50 7.27 -8.21
N ASN A 295 1.44 6.77 -9.45
CA ASN A 295 0.28 6.05 -9.96
C ASN A 295 0.02 4.74 -9.19
N PHE A 296 1.07 4.06 -8.74
CA PHE A 296 0.94 2.89 -7.87
C PHE A 296 0.30 3.26 -6.53
N GLN A 297 0.74 4.36 -5.90
CA GLN A 297 0.21 4.84 -4.62
C GLN A 297 -1.25 5.30 -4.75
N LEU A 298 -1.59 6.07 -5.80
CA LEU A 298 -2.97 6.49 -6.07
C LEU A 298 -3.91 5.29 -6.30
N ASN A 299 -3.44 4.24 -6.98
CA ASN A 299 -4.23 3.02 -7.19
C ASN A 299 -4.59 2.35 -5.86
N ILE A 300 -3.63 2.22 -4.94
CA ILE A 300 -3.88 1.66 -3.59
C ILE A 300 -4.85 2.55 -2.80
N LEU A 301 -4.65 3.88 -2.83
CA LEU A 301 -5.56 4.83 -2.19
C LEU A 301 -6.99 4.73 -2.74
N GLY A 302 -7.14 4.55 -4.05
CA GLY A 302 -8.43 4.34 -4.69
C GLY A 302 -9.14 3.07 -4.22
N ILE A 303 -8.39 2.01 -3.87
CA ILE A 303 -8.97 0.78 -3.33
C ILE A 303 -9.44 0.98 -1.89
N ILE A 304 -8.70 1.74 -1.08
CA ILE A 304 -9.11 2.11 0.29
C ILE A 304 -10.44 2.88 0.26
N LEU A 305 -10.61 3.74 -0.75
CA LEU A 305 -11.74 4.65 -0.89
C LEU A 305 -12.83 4.10 -1.83
N LYS A 306 -12.88 2.79 -2.04
CA LYS A 306 -13.91 2.19 -2.89
C LYS A 306 -15.32 2.36 -2.29
N PRO A 307 -16.29 2.87 -3.06
CA PRO A 307 -17.66 3.13 -2.59
C PRO A 307 -18.34 1.90 -2.01
N GLU A 308 -18.09 0.72 -2.60
CA GLU A 308 -18.69 -0.54 -2.18
C GLU A 308 -18.31 -0.90 -0.74
N LEU A 309 -17.17 -0.41 -0.25
CA LEU A 309 -16.69 -0.66 1.11
C LEU A 309 -17.45 0.17 2.16
N PHE A 310 -18.11 1.27 1.75
CA PHE A 310 -18.83 2.17 2.66
C PHE A 310 -20.33 1.84 2.77
N GLN A 311 -20.79 0.74 2.18
CA GLN A 311 -22.20 0.35 2.24
C GLN A 311 -22.62 -0.10 3.65
N ASP A 312 -21.78 -0.88 4.33
CA ASP A 312 -22.10 -1.51 5.62
C ASP A 312 -21.18 -1.07 6.77
N ILE A 313 -20.35 -0.05 6.55
CA ILE A 313 -19.41 0.47 7.55
C ILE A 313 -20.12 1.35 8.58
N ILE A 314 -19.69 1.21 9.84
CA ILE A 314 -20.12 2.04 10.97
C ILE A 314 -19.54 3.47 10.81
N PRO A 315 -20.30 4.56 11.04
CA PRO A 315 -19.86 5.93 10.82
C PRO A 315 -18.50 6.30 11.47
N GLU A 316 -18.20 5.87 12.69
CA GLU A 316 -16.92 6.17 13.34
C GLU A 316 -15.75 5.53 12.58
N THR A 317 -15.95 4.32 12.05
CA THR A 317 -14.93 3.63 11.26
C THR A 317 -14.75 4.30 9.89
N MET A 318 -15.83 4.81 9.30
CA MET A 318 -15.79 5.60 8.06
C MET A 318 -14.90 6.84 8.23
N VAL A 319 -15.09 7.58 9.32
CA VAL A 319 -14.28 8.78 9.64
C VAL A 319 -12.81 8.42 9.77
N ILE A 320 -12.47 7.33 10.49
CA ILE A 320 -11.07 6.89 10.64
C ILE A 320 -10.43 6.56 9.28
N VAL A 321 -11.14 5.85 8.40
CA VAL A 321 -10.66 5.52 7.06
C VAL A 321 -10.45 6.78 6.23
N MET A 322 -11.41 7.70 6.26
CA MET A 322 -11.37 8.97 5.55
C MET A 322 -10.22 9.87 6.03
N ASP A 323 -10.02 10.01 7.33
CA ASP A 323 -8.93 10.80 7.89
C ASP A 323 -7.57 10.20 7.50
N SER A 324 -7.44 8.87 7.57
CA SER A 324 -6.21 8.19 7.19
C SER A 324 -5.91 8.33 5.69
N ALA A 325 -6.93 8.21 4.84
CA ALA A 325 -6.79 8.40 3.41
C ALA A 325 -6.43 9.86 3.04
N THR A 326 -7.01 10.83 3.75
CA THR A 326 -6.66 12.25 3.61
C THR A 326 -5.20 12.51 3.99
N GLU A 327 -4.71 11.88 5.07
CA GLU A 327 -3.32 12.01 5.50
C GLU A 327 -2.34 11.40 4.49
N ILE A 328 -2.65 10.20 3.97
CA ILE A 328 -1.86 9.55 2.92
C ILE A 328 -1.78 10.48 1.69
N PHE A 329 -2.92 11.00 1.26
CA PHE A 329 -2.98 11.89 0.10
C PHE A 329 -2.20 13.18 0.32
N ARG A 330 -2.26 13.76 1.52
CA ARG A 330 -1.43 14.91 1.91
C ARG A 330 0.05 14.61 1.73
N PHE A 331 0.53 13.47 2.22
CA PHE A 331 1.94 13.08 2.07
C PHE A 331 2.35 12.82 0.62
N LEU A 332 1.44 12.32 -0.22
CA LEU A 332 1.67 12.17 -1.66
C LEU A 332 1.89 13.52 -2.33
N LEU A 333 1.02 14.50 -2.08
CA LEU A 333 1.14 15.84 -2.65
C LEU A 333 2.40 16.57 -2.18
N LYS A 334 2.75 16.46 -0.89
CA LYS A 334 4.03 16.96 -0.38
C LYS A 334 5.23 16.34 -1.10
N GLY A 335 5.15 15.05 -1.41
CA GLY A 335 6.18 14.36 -2.19
C GLY A 335 6.34 14.93 -3.60
N ILE A 336 5.24 15.29 -4.29
CA ILE A 336 5.28 15.99 -5.59
C ILE A 336 5.99 17.35 -5.45
N GLN A 337 5.67 18.10 -4.40
CA GLN A 337 6.29 19.40 -4.15
C GLN A 337 7.82 19.28 -3.96
N ILE A 338 8.29 18.22 -3.29
CA ILE A 338 9.71 17.94 -3.12
C ILE A 338 10.38 17.63 -4.46
N GLU A 339 9.78 16.77 -5.28
CA GLU A 339 10.32 16.42 -6.62
C GLU A 339 10.45 17.63 -7.54
N LEU A 340 9.47 18.54 -7.49
CA LEU A 340 9.54 19.77 -8.26
C LEU A 340 10.68 20.68 -7.78
N ARG A 341 10.88 20.84 -6.47
CA ARG A 341 11.98 21.66 -5.92
C ARG A 341 13.36 21.12 -6.31
N GLU A 342 13.47 19.81 -6.50
CA GLU A 342 14.71 19.17 -6.99
C GLU A 342 14.93 19.35 -8.51
N GLN A 343 14.03 20.03 -9.23
CA GLN A 343 14.10 20.37 -10.67
C GLN A 343 14.22 19.15 -11.61
N ARG A 344 13.79 17.96 -11.20
CA ARG A 344 14.13 16.72 -11.92
C ARG A 344 13.20 16.33 -13.07
N ALA A 345 11.93 16.73 -13.10
CA ALA A 345 11.01 16.35 -14.19
C ALA A 345 9.68 17.14 -14.20
N TYR A 346 9.64 18.31 -14.85
CA TYR A 346 8.42 19.14 -14.93
C TYR A 346 7.22 18.42 -15.57
N GLU A 347 7.44 17.69 -16.67
CA GLU A 347 6.39 16.94 -17.37
C GLU A 347 5.76 15.84 -16.50
N GLN A 348 6.58 15.10 -15.75
CA GLN A 348 6.11 14.02 -14.87
C GLN A 348 5.34 14.58 -13.67
N VAL A 349 5.74 15.75 -13.17
CA VAL A 349 5.00 16.47 -12.12
C VAL A 349 3.64 16.94 -12.64
N ASN A 350 3.57 17.49 -13.86
CA ASN A 350 2.30 17.86 -14.48
C ASN A 350 1.36 16.64 -14.62
N GLU A 351 1.90 15.50 -15.06
CA GLU A 351 1.13 14.25 -15.13
C GLU A 351 0.62 13.82 -13.74
N CYS A 352 1.44 13.93 -12.69
CA CYS A 352 1.04 13.59 -11.32
C CYS A 352 -0.07 14.52 -10.80
N ILE A 353 0.02 15.82 -11.04
CA ILE A 353 -1.02 16.79 -10.65
C ILE A 353 -2.32 16.50 -11.40
N THR A 354 -2.23 16.27 -12.71
CA THR A 354 -3.39 15.87 -13.53
C THR A 354 -4.03 14.58 -13.01
N ASN A 355 -3.22 13.57 -12.66
CA ASN A 355 -3.71 12.31 -12.11
C ASN A 355 -4.32 12.48 -10.71
N ALA A 356 -3.79 13.37 -9.87
CA ALA A 356 -4.38 13.72 -8.58
C ALA A 356 -5.76 14.39 -8.74
N CYS A 357 -5.88 15.34 -9.66
CA CYS A 357 -7.13 16.03 -10.01
C CYS A 357 -8.18 15.06 -10.56
N LYS A 358 -7.80 14.18 -11.50
CA LYS A 358 -8.67 13.13 -12.03
C LYS A 358 -9.10 12.12 -10.96
N PHE A 359 -8.17 11.74 -10.07
CA PHE A 359 -8.46 10.87 -8.95
C PHE A 359 -9.51 11.48 -8.01
N ALA A 360 -9.32 12.73 -7.61
CA ALA A 360 -10.24 13.43 -6.73
C ALA A 360 -11.64 13.58 -7.36
N LYS A 361 -11.71 13.89 -8.66
CA LYS A 361 -12.96 13.94 -9.41
C LYS A 361 -13.69 12.60 -9.39
N ARG A 362 -13.02 11.52 -9.80
CA ARG A 362 -13.59 10.17 -9.84
C ARG A 362 -14.08 9.71 -8.46
N LEU A 363 -13.32 10.04 -7.43
CA LEU A 363 -13.68 9.68 -6.07
C LEU A 363 -14.94 10.41 -5.58
N LEU A 364 -15.10 11.68 -5.95
CA LEU A 364 -16.09 12.55 -5.31
C LEU A 364 -17.34 12.76 -6.17
N LEU A 365 -17.20 13.15 -7.44
CA LEU A 365 -18.37 13.43 -8.30
C LEU A 365 -19.11 12.15 -8.73
N ASP A 366 -18.41 11.02 -8.88
CA ASP A 366 -19.10 9.77 -9.27
C ASP A 366 -20.07 9.29 -8.16
N HIS A 367 -19.87 9.74 -6.91
CA HIS A 367 -20.53 9.23 -5.71
C HIS A 367 -21.40 10.26 -4.97
N VAL A 368 -21.11 11.56 -5.07
CA VAL A 368 -21.94 12.63 -4.50
C VAL A 368 -23.26 12.70 -5.29
N GLY A 369 -24.40 12.57 -4.59
CA GLY A 369 -25.75 12.64 -5.17
C GLY A 369 -26.42 11.30 -5.50
N LYS A 370 -25.69 10.18 -5.50
CA LYS A 370 -26.24 8.82 -5.77
C LYS A 370 -26.45 7.96 -4.52
N ASN A 371 -25.93 8.38 -3.37
CA ASN A 371 -25.96 7.63 -2.11
C ASN A 371 -27.05 8.15 -1.13
N SER A 372 -27.32 7.40 -0.06
CA SER A 372 -28.30 7.82 0.96
C SER A 372 -27.89 9.12 1.67
N VAL A 373 -28.87 9.88 2.16
CA VAL A 373 -28.72 11.25 2.70
C VAL A 373 -27.60 11.38 3.75
N ILE A 374 -27.49 10.43 4.69
CA ILE A 374 -26.47 10.47 5.76
C ILE A 374 -25.06 10.25 5.21
N LYS A 375 -24.89 9.35 4.22
CA LYS A 375 -23.60 9.08 3.58
C LYS A 375 -23.16 10.25 2.71
N CYS A 376 -24.11 10.96 2.11
CA CYS A 376 -23.83 12.14 1.30
C CYS A 376 -23.19 13.29 2.10
N ALA A 377 -23.58 13.50 3.37
CA ALA A 377 -23.01 14.57 4.20
C ALA A 377 -21.54 14.29 4.57
N ALA A 378 -21.23 13.07 5.04
CA ALA A 378 -19.87 12.66 5.35
C ALA A 378 -18.96 12.65 4.10
N LEU A 379 -19.49 12.25 2.94
CA LEU A 379 -18.77 12.31 1.66
C LEU A 379 -18.49 13.75 1.21
N LEU A 380 -19.42 14.69 1.44
CA LEU A 380 -19.20 16.10 1.14
C LEU A 380 -18.10 16.69 2.04
N GLU A 381 -18.18 16.48 3.35
CA GLU A 381 -17.17 16.94 4.30
C GLU A 381 -15.78 16.36 3.95
N PHE A 382 -15.73 15.06 3.67
CA PHE A 382 -14.51 14.40 3.22
C PHE A 382 -13.98 14.97 1.90
N GLY A 383 -14.86 15.22 0.93
CA GLY A 383 -14.50 15.81 -0.37
C GLY A 383 -13.93 17.22 -0.23
N LEU A 384 -14.54 18.07 0.59
CA LEU A 384 -14.05 19.41 0.88
C LEU A 384 -12.68 19.37 1.57
N ARG A 385 -12.49 18.50 2.56
CA ARG A 385 -11.18 18.28 3.19
C ARG A 385 -10.12 17.83 2.17
N PHE A 386 -10.48 16.94 1.26
CA PHE A 386 -9.59 16.45 0.21
C PHE A 386 -9.15 17.58 -0.73
N MET A 387 -10.10 18.40 -1.19
CA MET A 387 -9.82 19.59 -2.02
C MET A 387 -8.95 20.61 -1.29
N LYS A 388 -9.22 20.84 -0.01
CA LYS A 388 -8.42 21.74 0.83
C LYS A 388 -6.97 21.26 0.95
N VAL A 389 -6.75 19.94 1.02
CA VAL A 389 -5.40 19.38 1.01
C VAL A 389 -4.71 19.61 -0.34
N ILE A 390 -5.42 19.49 -1.46
CA ILE A 390 -4.88 19.86 -2.79
C ILE A 390 -4.47 21.33 -2.79
N ALA A 391 -5.39 22.22 -2.41
CA ALA A 391 -5.18 23.67 -2.42
C ALA A 391 -4.05 24.13 -1.49
N LYS A 392 -3.83 23.42 -0.38
CA LYS A 392 -2.83 23.78 0.63
C LYS A 392 -1.43 23.23 0.33
N GLU A 393 -1.33 21.98 -0.11
CA GLU A 393 -0.04 21.29 -0.26
C GLU A 393 0.59 21.50 -1.64
N LEU A 394 -0.24 21.63 -2.69
CA LEU A 394 0.22 22.21 -3.95
C LEU A 394 0.28 23.72 -3.72
N ASP A 395 1.47 24.23 -3.41
CA ASP A 395 1.72 25.66 -3.17
C ASP A 395 0.98 26.54 -4.19
N HIS A 396 0.57 27.73 -3.77
CA HIS A 396 -0.16 28.68 -4.60
C HIS A 396 0.57 28.99 -5.92
N SER A 397 1.91 29.01 -5.89
CA SER A 397 2.78 29.16 -7.07
C SER A 397 2.62 28.03 -8.11
N LEU A 398 2.28 26.81 -7.68
CA LEU A 398 2.08 25.66 -8.56
C LEU A 398 0.66 25.59 -9.11
N LEU A 399 -0.31 25.94 -8.28
CA LEU A 399 -1.71 25.99 -8.69
C LEU A 399 -1.95 27.09 -9.72
N ALA A 400 -1.22 28.20 -9.61
CA ALA A 400 -1.23 29.38 -10.48
C ALA A 400 -0.21 29.31 -11.64
N SER A 401 0.54 28.20 -11.77
CA SER A 401 1.58 28.11 -12.80
C SER A 401 0.95 27.97 -14.19
N GLU A 402 1.15 28.95 -15.07
CA GLU A 402 0.73 28.91 -16.49
C GLU A 402 1.24 27.67 -17.24
N ASN A 403 2.34 27.08 -16.77
CA ASN A 403 2.96 25.92 -17.39
C ASN A 403 2.28 24.57 -17.02
N ILE A 404 1.35 24.54 -16.04
CA ILE A 404 0.59 23.34 -15.65
C ILE A 404 -0.85 23.53 -16.11
N GLU A 405 -1.30 22.65 -17.01
CA GLU A 405 -2.67 22.68 -17.49
C GLU A 405 -3.34 21.33 -17.28
N VAL A 406 -4.56 21.37 -16.74
CA VAL A 406 -5.42 20.22 -16.52
C VAL A 406 -6.67 20.38 -17.36
N CYS A 407 -7.07 19.32 -18.06
CA CYS A 407 -8.30 19.31 -18.84
C CYS A 407 -9.53 19.33 -17.91
N LEU A 408 -10.40 20.32 -18.10
CA LEU A 408 -11.66 20.50 -17.37
C LEU A 408 -12.73 19.52 -17.86
N ASP A 409 -12.56 18.25 -17.51
CA ASP A 409 -13.38 17.13 -17.96
C ASP A 409 -14.63 16.87 -17.10
N ILE A 410 -15.16 17.88 -16.41
CA ILE A 410 -16.30 17.75 -15.48
C ILE A 410 -17.64 17.77 -16.24
N GLU A 411 -18.38 16.65 -16.23
CA GLU A 411 -19.65 16.51 -16.98
C GLU A 411 -20.72 17.54 -16.59
N HIS A 412 -20.79 17.91 -15.31
CA HIS A 412 -21.70 18.96 -14.83
C HIS A 412 -21.51 20.29 -15.57
N ILE A 413 -20.29 20.61 -15.99
CA ILE A 413 -19.97 21.83 -16.72
C ILE A 413 -20.45 21.74 -18.18
N LYS A 414 -20.36 20.55 -18.80
CA LYS A 414 -20.96 20.27 -20.11
C LYS A 414 -22.48 20.43 -20.06
N GLU A 415 -23.13 19.85 -19.06
CA GLU A 415 -24.57 20.03 -18.84
C GLU A 415 -24.91 21.50 -18.67
N ASN A 416 -24.08 22.26 -17.93
CA ASN A 416 -24.20 23.71 -17.74
C ASN A 416 -24.20 24.52 -19.04
N GLN A 417 -23.22 24.29 -19.92
CA GLN A 417 -23.12 24.93 -21.23
C GLN A 417 -24.34 24.68 -22.11
N HIS A 418 -24.89 23.47 -22.10
CA HIS A 418 -26.04 23.14 -22.95
C HIS A 418 -27.32 23.93 -22.60
N ALA A 419 -27.51 24.36 -21.34
CA ALA A 419 -28.63 25.27 -21.01
C ALA A 419 -28.29 26.76 -21.12
N GLU A 420 -27.04 27.14 -21.41
CA GLU A 420 -26.67 28.51 -21.75
C GLU A 420 -27.04 28.91 -23.19
N CYS A 421 -27.59 28.00 -24.00
CA CYS A 421 -28.16 28.27 -25.31
C CYS A 421 -29.44 29.15 -25.29
N SER A 422 -29.48 30.18 -24.43
CA SER A 422 -30.38 31.32 -24.57
C SER A 422 -29.54 32.57 -24.93
N PRO A 423 -29.69 33.21 -26.10
CA PRO A 423 -28.68 34.12 -26.66
C PRO A 423 -28.57 35.50 -26.00
N LYS A 424 -29.17 35.74 -24.82
CA LYS A 424 -29.50 37.11 -24.40
C LYS A 424 -28.59 37.75 -23.36
N LEU A 425 -27.57 37.08 -22.81
CA LEU A 425 -26.64 37.73 -21.87
C LEU A 425 -25.22 37.18 -21.97
N SER A 426 -24.49 37.58 -23.00
CA SER A 426 -23.02 37.59 -22.93
C SER A 426 -22.60 38.76 -22.03
N LEU A 427 -22.22 38.49 -20.78
CA LEU A 427 -21.57 39.52 -19.95
C LEU A 427 -20.16 39.77 -20.53
N PRO A 428 -19.80 41.01 -20.94
CA PRO A 428 -18.58 41.26 -21.72
C PRO A 428 -17.24 40.99 -21.02
N ARG A 429 -17.24 40.56 -19.75
CA ARG A 429 -16.01 40.41 -18.93
C ARG A 429 -15.94 39.10 -18.13
N ILE A 430 -16.90 38.20 -18.29
CA ILE A 430 -16.93 36.93 -17.55
C ILE A 430 -16.93 35.81 -18.59
N ARG A 431 -15.77 35.16 -18.77
CA ARG A 431 -15.61 34.01 -19.68
C ARG A 431 -16.26 32.79 -19.05
N SER A 432 -17.22 32.17 -19.75
CA SER A 432 -17.84 30.91 -19.32
C SER A 432 -16.82 29.78 -19.41
N LEU A 433 -16.69 28.98 -18.35
CA LEU A 433 -15.88 27.75 -18.35
C LEU A 433 -16.38 26.81 -19.44
N SER A 434 -15.48 26.40 -20.35
CA SER A 434 -15.78 25.46 -21.43
C SER A 434 -15.38 24.02 -21.07
N TYR A 435 -16.17 23.03 -21.53
CA TYR A 435 -15.90 21.62 -21.22
C TYR A 435 -14.71 21.18 -22.08
N MET A 436 -13.77 20.44 -21.48
CA MET A 436 -12.48 20.08 -22.08
C MET A 436 -11.49 21.25 -22.27
N GLU A 437 -11.75 22.40 -21.64
CA GLU A 437 -10.79 23.50 -21.60
C GLU A 437 -9.55 23.11 -20.79
N MET A 438 -8.37 23.47 -21.29
CA MET A 438 -7.14 23.38 -20.52
C MET A 438 -7.11 24.54 -19.53
N VAL A 439 -7.09 24.23 -18.23
CA VAL A 439 -7.15 25.23 -17.17
C VAL A 439 -6.07 24.99 -16.13
N SER A 440 -5.73 26.02 -15.36
CA SER A 440 -4.81 25.86 -14.24
C SER A 440 -5.38 24.88 -13.19
N PRO A 441 -4.53 24.16 -12.43
CA PRO A 441 -4.97 23.28 -11.36
C PRO A 441 -5.87 23.98 -10.33
N ALA A 442 -5.63 25.27 -10.08
CA ALA A 442 -6.45 26.10 -9.20
C ALA A 442 -7.91 26.25 -9.71
N VAL A 443 -8.07 26.53 -11.00
CA VAL A 443 -9.38 26.64 -11.66
C VAL A 443 -10.09 25.28 -11.64
N TYR A 444 -9.37 24.18 -11.89
CA TYR A 444 -9.92 22.83 -11.81
C TYR A 444 -10.42 22.48 -10.40
N VAL A 445 -9.61 22.74 -9.36
CA VAL A 445 -10.00 22.48 -7.95
C VAL A 445 -11.22 23.31 -7.56
N THR A 446 -11.26 24.57 -7.99
CA THR A 446 -12.41 25.48 -7.79
C THR A 446 -13.67 24.92 -8.44
N ALA A 447 -13.60 24.60 -9.73
CA ALA A 447 -14.73 24.09 -10.50
C ALA A 447 -15.22 22.74 -9.95
N LEU A 448 -14.32 21.86 -9.53
CA LEU A 448 -14.63 20.58 -8.91
C LEU A 448 -15.33 20.75 -7.56
N SER A 449 -14.86 21.67 -6.72
CA SER A 449 -15.44 21.96 -5.41
C SER A 449 -16.87 22.50 -5.53
N LEU A 450 -17.09 23.41 -6.48
CA LEU A 450 -18.42 23.96 -6.77
C LEU A 450 -19.35 22.92 -7.40
N SER A 451 -18.82 22.01 -8.22
CA SER A 451 -19.60 20.91 -8.81
C SER A 451 -20.04 19.87 -7.78
N MET A 452 -19.22 19.58 -6.77
CA MET A 452 -19.63 18.74 -5.64
C MET A 452 -20.81 19.37 -4.90
N ILE A 453 -20.73 20.68 -4.66
CA ILE A 453 -21.81 21.42 -4.01
C ILE A 453 -23.06 21.39 -4.89
N SER A 454 -23.00 21.63 -6.20
CA SER A 454 -24.21 21.56 -7.03
C SER A 454 -24.91 20.20 -6.97
N GLN A 455 -24.15 19.10 -6.94
CA GLN A 455 -24.70 17.74 -6.94
C GLN A 455 -25.14 17.24 -5.56
N TYR A 456 -24.75 17.91 -4.49
CA TYR A 456 -25.12 17.52 -3.13
C TYR A 456 -26.60 17.82 -2.81
N THR A 457 -27.38 16.79 -2.50
CA THR A 457 -28.83 16.88 -2.25
C THR A 457 -29.20 16.97 -0.76
N GLY A 458 -28.23 16.91 0.15
CA GLY A 458 -28.45 17.01 1.60
C GLY A 458 -28.55 18.45 2.12
N GLU A 459 -28.66 18.60 3.45
CA GLU A 459 -28.63 19.90 4.11
C GLU A 459 -27.22 20.49 4.06
N PHE A 460 -27.12 21.71 3.56
CA PHE A 460 -25.87 22.45 3.43
C PHE A 460 -25.71 23.42 4.59
N SER A 461 -24.61 23.31 5.34
CA SER A 461 -24.39 24.10 6.55
C SER A 461 -23.48 25.32 6.30
N HIS A 462 -23.47 26.27 7.24
CA HIS A 462 -22.52 27.38 7.20
C HIS A 462 -21.05 26.91 7.29
N ARG A 463 -20.79 25.80 7.99
CA ARG A 463 -19.44 25.22 8.08
C ARG A 463 -18.94 24.78 6.71
N ASP A 464 -19.81 24.15 5.92
CA ASP A 464 -19.47 23.69 4.56
C ASP A 464 -19.18 24.88 3.63
N ALA A 465 -19.93 25.98 3.81
CA ALA A 465 -19.69 27.23 3.09
C ALA A 465 -18.33 27.85 3.45
N ASP A 466 -17.98 27.90 4.73
CA ASP A 466 -16.72 28.46 5.20
C ASP A 466 -15.52 27.59 4.77
N GLU A 467 -15.68 26.27 4.77
CA GLU A 467 -14.66 25.34 4.29
C GLU A 467 -14.44 25.48 2.78
N LEU A 468 -15.51 25.59 1.99
CA LEU A 468 -15.41 25.91 0.56
C LEU A 468 -14.65 27.22 0.34
N VAL A 469 -15.00 28.28 1.06
CA VAL A 469 -14.35 29.58 0.90
C VAL A 469 -12.88 29.56 1.36
N SER A 470 -12.47 28.60 2.19
CA SER A 470 -11.06 28.35 2.48
C SER A 470 -10.29 27.70 1.32
N ILE A 471 -10.98 26.98 0.42
CA ILE A 471 -10.40 26.40 -0.80
C ILE A 471 -10.32 27.44 -1.91
N LEU A 472 -11.31 28.32 -1.99
CA LEU A 472 -11.41 29.41 -2.98
C LEU A 472 -10.47 30.61 -2.68
N ASP A 473 -9.46 30.46 -1.82
CA ASP A 473 -8.67 31.58 -1.31
C ASP A 473 -7.91 32.32 -2.45
N PRO A 474 -8.12 33.63 -2.66
CA PRO A 474 -7.57 34.39 -3.80
C PRO A 474 -6.07 34.69 -3.77
N SER A 475 -5.27 34.09 -2.89
CA SER A 475 -3.97 34.62 -2.45
C SER A 475 -2.81 34.59 -3.46
N SER A 476 -2.95 34.13 -4.70
CA SER A 476 -1.89 34.30 -5.71
C SER A 476 -2.32 34.46 -7.16
N ASP A 477 -3.54 34.03 -7.52
CA ASP A 477 -4.12 34.19 -8.87
C ASP A 477 -5.57 34.65 -8.76
N ALA A 478 -5.73 35.77 -8.08
CA ALA A 478 -7.00 36.29 -7.57
C ALA A 478 -8.07 36.49 -8.65
N LEU A 479 -7.70 36.60 -9.94
CA LEU A 479 -8.62 36.99 -10.99
C LEU A 479 -9.27 35.78 -11.70
N GLU A 480 -8.50 34.77 -12.12
CA GLU A 480 -9.04 33.62 -12.85
C GLU A 480 -9.90 32.70 -11.96
N ASN A 481 -9.45 32.43 -10.74
CA ASN A 481 -10.22 31.65 -9.77
C ASN A 481 -11.50 32.38 -9.35
N PHE A 482 -11.41 33.70 -9.16
CA PHE A 482 -12.57 34.53 -8.86
C PHE A 482 -13.56 34.54 -10.02
N HIS A 483 -13.09 34.73 -11.26
CA HIS A 483 -13.93 34.66 -12.45
C HIS A 483 -14.58 33.29 -12.59
N THR A 484 -13.83 32.21 -12.39
CA THR A 484 -14.34 30.83 -12.40
C THR A 484 -15.44 30.64 -11.37
N ALA A 485 -15.19 31.03 -10.11
CA ALA A 485 -16.15 30.88 -9.02
C ALA A 485 -17.42 31.70 -9.25
N VAL A 486 -17.28 32.97 -9.65
CA VAL A 486 -18.41 33.86 -9.94
C VAL A 486 -19.21 33.37 -11.14
N SER A 487 -18.54 32.95 -12.22
CA SER A 487 -19.19 32.39 -13.42
C SER A 487 -20.03 31.18 -13.06
N PHE A 488 -19.44 30.24 -12.32
CA PHE A 488 -20.12 29.01 -11.94
C PHE A 488 -21.30 29.29 -11.00
N MET A 489 -21.13 30.11 -9.96
CA MET A 489 -22.22 30.47 -9.06
C MET A 489 -23.37 31.17 -9.80
N TYR A 490 -23.06 32.06 -10.76
CA TYR A 490 -24.07 32.72 -11.58
C TYR A 490 -24.85 31.74 -12.46
N MET A 491 -24.15 30.77 -13.09
CA MET A 491 -24.79 29.69 -13.84
C MET A 491 -25.75 28.88 -12.97
N GLN A 492 -25.37 28.58 -11.72
CA GLN A 492 -26.20 27.78 -10.81
C GLN A 492 -27.40 28.56 -10.27
N ILE A 493 -27.30 29.87 -10.06
CA ILE A 493 -28.42 30.74 -9.64
C ILE A 493 -29.44 30.96 -10.78
N ARG A 494 -29.04 30.82 -12.05
CA ARG A 494 -29.96 30.89 -13.20
C ARG A 494 -30.77 29.62 -13.43
N ARG A 495 -30.25 28.46 -13.03
CA ARG A 495 -30.90 27.14 -13.19
C ARG A 495 -31.92 26.68 -12.14
N PRO A 496 -32.11 27.28 -10.96
CA PRO A 496 -32.74 26.59 -9.86
C PRO A 496 -34.25 26.57 -10.04
N THR A 497 -34.77 25.34 -10.18
CA THR A 497 -36.20 25.01 -10.22
C THR A 497 -36.83 24.96 -8.82
N CYS A 498 -36.02 24.96 -7.74
CA CYS A 498 -36.50 24.82 -6.35
C CYS A 498 -35.88 25.86 -5.36
N ASN A 499 -36.67 26.34 -4.39
CA ASN A 499 -36.25 27.37 -3.41
C ASN A 499 -35.10 26.93 -2.49
N LYS A 500 -34.97 25.64 -2.18
CA LYS A 500 -33.89 25.10 -1.33
C LYS A 500 -32.50 25.26 -1.98
N GLU A 501 -32.40 25.06 -3.28
CA GLU A 501 -31.14 25.22 -4.02
C GLU A 501 -30.71 26.69 -4.09
N ARG A 502 -31.67 27.62 -4.21
CA ARG A 502 -31.39 29.06 -4.16
C ARG A 502 -30.79 29.48 -2.82
N LEU A 503 -31.35 29.01 -1.70
CA LEU A 503 -30.84 29.30 -0.36
C LEU A 503 -29.40 28.82 -0.18
N LYS A 504 -29.08 27.62 -0.66
CA LYS A 504 -27.74 27.05 -0.64
C LYS A 504 -26.72 27.92 -1.38
N TRP A 505 -27.03 28.33 -2.61
CA TRP A 505 -26.12 29.19 -3.38
C TRP A 505 -26.01 30.61 -2.81
N LEU A 506 -27.07 31.15 -2.20
CA LEU A 506 -27.02 32.41 -1.47
C LEU A 506 -26.10 32.33 -0.24
N MET A 507 -26.11 31.21 0.49
CA MET A 507 -25.18 30.99 1.61
C MET A 507 -23.72 30.97 1.13
N VAL A 508 -23.42 30.24 0.05
CA VAL A 508 -22.08 30.21 -0.55
C VAL A 508 -21.64 31.60 -0.98
N TRP A 509 -22.52 32.35 -1.66
CA TRP A 509 -22.24 33.71 -2.10
C TRP A 509 -21.95 34.66 -0.92
N ASN A 510 -22.73 34.56 0.16
CA ASN A 510 -22.55 35.39 1.34
C ASN A 510 -21.21 35.11 2.05
N SER A 511 -20.84 33.83 2.25
CA SER A 511 -19.54 33.48 2.83
C SER A 511 -18.38 33.93 1.93
N PHE A 512 -18.50 33.76 0.61
CA PHE A 512 -17.48 34.22 -0.34
C PHE A 512 -17.30 35.74 -0.35
N ALA A 513 -18.41 36.50 -0.35
CA ALA A 513 -18.40 37.96 -0.30
C ALA A 513 -17.79 38.50 1.00
N LYS A 514 -18.08 37.87 2.15
CA LYS A 514 -17.47 38.24 3.44
C LYS A 514 -15.95 38.07 3.44
N LYS A 515 -15.45 36.96 2.91
CA LYS A 515 -14.01 36.68 2.79
C LYS A 515 -13.32 37.70 1.86
N MET A 516 -13.93 38.00 0.71
CA MET A 516 -13.43 39.05 -0.19
C MET A 516 -13.32 40.41 0.51
N ASN A 517 -14.37 40.82 1.23
CA ASN A 517 -14.35 42.08 1.97
C ASN A 517 -13.26 42.13 3.05
N SER A 518 -12.91 40.99 3.66
CA SER A 518 -11.84 40.91 4.65
C SER A 518 -10.41 40.98 4.07
N GLN A 519 -10.26 40.82 2.75
CA GLN A 519 -8.96 40.91 2.05
C GLN A 519 -8.73 42.27 1.39
N ILE A 520 -9.78 43.10 1.29
CA ILE A 520 -9.74 44.46 0.71
C ILE A 520 -9.37 45.52 1.78
N ILE A 521 -9.46 45.16 3.07
CA ILE A 521 -9.04 45.96 4.23
C ILE A 521 -7.64 45.52 4.65
#